data_AF-A0A918R4J9-F1
#
_entry.id   AF-A0A918R4J9-F1
#
_cell.length_a   1.000
_cell.length_b   1.000
_cell.length_c   1.000
_cell.angle_alpha   90.00
_cell.angle_beta   90.00
_cell.angle_gamma   90.00
#
_symmetry.space_group_name_H-M   'P 1'
#
loop_
_entity.id
_entity.type
_entity.pdbx_description
1 polymer ?
#
loop_
_entity_poly.entity_id
_entity_poly.type
_entity_poly.pdbx_seq_one_letter_code
_entity_poly.pdbx_strand_id
1 'polypeptide(L)'
;MSTATIPWDQPATMIDLEGRAPIIGTIRDCAMHFAIYKPHAKEQARVLLTRPVHRPGRVTRTWILEPNEIEELVVRMRREAN
;
A
#
# COMPACT_ATOMS: atom_id res chain seq x y z
N MET A 1 -2.55 12.64 7.54
CA MET A 1 -1.27 12.14 6.97
C MET A 1 -1.56 11.60 5.58
N SER A 2 -0.75 12.01 4.61
CA SER A 2 -0.69 11.46 3.26
C SER A 2 0.16 10.18 3.28
N THR A 3 -0.03 9.29 2.31
CA THR A 3 0.87 8.15 2.04
C THR A 3 2.35 8.55 2.04
N ALA A 4 2.66 9.80 1.69
CA ALA A 4 3.98 10.41 1.72
C ALA A 4 4.75 10.25 3.04
N THR A 5 4.07 10.15 4.19
CA THR A 5 4.73 10.02 5.50
C THR A 5 4.88 8.59 5.99
N ILE A 6 4.40 7.59 5.23
CA ILE A 6 4.52 6.17 5.61
C ILE A 6 5.96 5.71 5.39
N PRO A 7 6.68 5.22 6.42
CA PRO A 7 8.04 4.70 6.29
C PRO A 7 8.10 3.49 5.37
N TRP A 8 9.16 3.40 4.56
CA TRP A 8 9.33 2.29 3.61
C TRP A 8 9.53 0.94 4.28
N ASP A 9 10.20 0.93 5.43
CA ASP A 9 10.56 -0.22 6.26
C ASP A 9 9.42 -0.67 7.19
N GLN A 10 8.31 0.08 7.24
CA GLN A 10 7.17 -0.31 8.05
C GLN A 10 6.65 -1.69 7.59
N PRO A 11 6.47 -2.65 8.52
CA PRO A 11 5.86 -3.94 8.19
C PRO A 11 4.42 -3.77 7.70
N ALA A 12 4.07 -4.50 6.65
CA ALA A 12 2.77 -4.46 6.01
C ALA A 12 2.43 -5.80 5.33
N THR A 13 1.16 -5.99 5.00
CA THR A 13 0.69 -7.15 4.27
C THR A 13 -0.14 -6.72 3.07
N MET A 14 0.29 -7.06 1.86
CA MET A 14 -0.53 -6.90 0.68
C MET A 14 -1.48 -8.09 0.55
N ILE A 15 -2.75 -7.77 0.42
CA ILE A 15 -3.85 -8.69 0.23
C ILE A 15 -4.37 -8.46 -1.19
N ASP A 16 -4.55 -9.53 -1.93
CA ASP A 16 -5.27 -9.51 -3.19
C ASP A 16 -6.54 -10.36 -3.04
N LEU A 17 -7.68 -9.80 -3.45
CA LEU A 17 -8.97 -10.48 -3.33
C LEU A 17 -9.22 -11.54 -4.41
N GLU A 18 -8.29 -11.77 -5.33
CA GLU A 18 -8.33 -12.90 -6.28
C GLU A 18 -7.97 -14.26 -5.62
N GLY A 19 -7.74 -14.32 -4.30
CA GLY A 19 -7.46 -15.57 -3.58
C GLY A 19 -6.01 -16.03 -3.62
N ARG A 20 -5.08 -15.16 -4.04
CA ARG A 20 -3.64 -15.41 -3.98
C ARG A 20 -3.12 -15.29 -2.54
N ALA A 21 -2.01 -15.97 -2.26
CA ALA A 21 -1.34 -15.83 -0.98
C ALA A 21 -0.94 -14.36 -0.75
N PRO A 22 -1.22 -13.80 0.44
CA PRO A 22 -0.85 -12.43 0.74
C PRO A 22 0.68 -12.29 0.80
N ILE A 23 1.18 -11.11 0.42
CA ILE A 23 2.60 -10.80 0.54
C ILE A 23 2.80 -10.15 1.90
N ILE A 24 3.59 -10.79 2.77
CA ILE A 24 3.96 -10.27 4.09
C ILE A 24 5.39 -9.72 3.98
N GLY A 25 5.56 -8.42 4.20
CA GLY A 25 6.84 -7.74 4.01
C GLY A 25 6.81 -6.30 4.49
N THR A 26 7.47 -5.41 3.76
CA THR A 26 7.49 -3.97 4.03
C THR A 26 6.56 -3.18 3.10
N ILE A 27 6.33 -1.90 3.39
CA ILE A 27 5.62 -0.99 2.49
C ILE A 27 6.30 -0.88 1.13
N ARG A 28 7.64 -0.93 1.09
CA ARG A 28 8.40 -0.94 -0.16
C ARG A 28 8.14 -2.22 -0.96
N ASP A 29 8.17 -3.38 -0.31
CA ASP A 29 7.86 -4.66 -0.98
C ASP A 29 6.45 -4.65 -1.55
N CYS A 30 5.48 -4.13 -0.79
CA CYS A 30 4.10 -3.98 -1.26
C CYS A 30 4.03 -3.06 -2.50
N ALA A 31 4.65 -1.88 -2.46
CA ALA A 31 4.64 -0.98 -3.62
C ALA A 31 5.30 -1.63 -4.87
N MET A 32 6.42 -2.34 -4.69
CA MET A 32 7.10 -3.07 -5.78
C MET A 32 6.19 -4.12 -6.42
N HIS A 33 5.50 -4.94 -5.62
CA HIS A 33 4.60 -5.96 -6.14
C HIS A 33 3.36 -5.35 -6.81
N PHE A 34 2.79 -4.28 -6.24
CA PHE A 34 1.65 -3.59 -6.87
C PHE A 34 2.02 -3.01 -8.23
N ALA A 35 3.25 -2.49 -8.38
CA ALA A 35 3.70 -1.85 -9.61
C ALA A 35 3.70 -2.79 -10.84
N ILE A 36 3.78 -4.11 -10.61
CA ILE A 36 3.79 -5.14 -11.67
C ILE A 36 2.44 -5.84 -11.86
N TYR A 37 1.43 -5.52 -11.04
CA TYR A 37 0.09 -6.09 -11.19
C TYR A 37 -0.60 -5.60 -12.46
N LYS A 38 -1.39 -6.51 -13.06
CA LYS A 38 -2.34 -6.16 -14.12
C LYS A 38 -3.45 -5.25 -13.57
N PRO A 39 -4.11 -4.42 -14.40
CA PRO A 39 -5.13 -3.47 -13.93
C PRO A 39 -6.22 -4.10 -13.03
N HIS A 40 -6.77 -5.24 -13.43
CA HIS A 40 -7.79 -5.93 -12.62
C HIS A 40 -7.28 -6.35 -11.23
N ALA A 41 -6.05 -6.87 -11.14
CA ALA A 41 -5.43 -7.23 -9.87
C ALA A 41 -5.12 -6.00 -9.00
N LYS A 42 -4.81 -4.85 -9.60
CA LYS A 42 -4.62 -3.59 -8.85
C LYS A 42 -5.91 -3.13 -8.18
N GLU A 43 -7.04 -3.20 -8.87
CA GLU A 43 -8.35 -2.86 -8.31
C GLU A 43 -8.72 -3.75 -7.12
N GLN A 44 -8.16 -4.97 -7.08
CA GLN A 44 -8.40 -5.93 -6.02
C GLN A 44 -7.34 -5.94 -4.90
N ALA A 45 -6.29 -5.13 -5.00
CA ALA A 45 -5.21 -5.13 -4.02
C ALA A 45 -5.46 -4.13 -2.88
N ARG A 46 -5.20 -4.57 -1.65
CA ARG A 46 -5.24 -3.76 -0.42
C ARG A 46 -3.94 -3.98 0.34
N VAL A 47 -3.50 -2.98 1.08
CA VAL A 47 -2.36 -3.15 2.01
C VAL A 47 -2.84 -2.95 3.43
N LEU A 48 -2.74 -4.00 4.24
CA LEU A 48 -2.92 -3.95 5.68
C LEU A 48 -1.62 -3.44 6.33
N LEU A 49 -1.74 -2.36 7.10
CA LEU A 49 -0.67 -1.76 7.86
C LEU A 49 -0.56 -2.43 9.24
N THR A 50 0.63 -2.52 9.81
CA THR A 50 0.81 -2.91 11.21
C THR A 50 0.64 -1.75 12.19
N ARG A 51 0.61 -0.52 11.69
CA ARG A 51 0.36 0.69 12.47
C ARG A 51 -0.66 1.55 11.75
N PRO A 52 -1.65 2.10 12.48
CA PRO A 52 -2.65 2.94 11.87
C PRO A 52 -2.08 4.30 11.45
N VAL A 53 -2.62 4.83 10.36
CA VAL A 53 -2.35 6.20 9.90
C VAL A 53 -3.56 7.10 10.14
N HIS A 54 -3.31 8.34 10.55
CA HIS A 54 -4.37 9.34 10.69
C HIS A 54 -4.72 9.95 9.34
N ARG A 55 -6.02 10.00 9.00
CA ARG A 55 -6.50 10.57 7.73
C ARG A 55 -7.48 11.71 7.96
N PRO A 56 -7.28 12.86 7.29
CA PRO A 56 -8.27 13.93 7.28
C PRO A 56 -9.63 13.39 6.82
N GLY A 57 -10.72 13.76 7.50
CA GLY A 57 -12.07 13.31 7.18
C GLY A 57 -12.44 11.90 7.66
N ARG A 58 -11.52 11.15 8.28
CA ARG A 58 -11.83 9.87 8.94
C ARG A 58 -11.83 10.08 10.46
N VAL A 59 -12.94 9.70 11.11
CA VAL A 59 -13.09 9.78 12.57
C VAL A 59 -12.13 8.84 13.29
N THR A 60 -11.77 7.73 12.65
CA THR A 60 -10.89 6.69 13.20
C THR A 60 -9.58 6.55 12.41
N ARG A 61 -8.57 6.06 13.12
CA ARG A 61 -7.26 5.68 12.59
C ARG A 61 -7.41 4.55 11.54
N THR A 62 -6.80 4.73 10.36
CA THR A 62 -6.96 3.80 9.22
C THR A 62 -5.83 2.79 9.17
N TRP A 63 -6.18 1.52 8.96
CA TRP A 63 -5.23 0.40 8.89
C TRP A 63 -5.05 -0.15 7.48
N ILE A 64 -5.85 0.28 6.51
CA ILE A 64 -5.87 -0.26 5.15
C ILE A 64 -5.54 0.84 4.15
N LEU A 65 -4.65 0.54 3.20
CA LEU A 65 -4.47 1.34 1.99
C LEU A 65 -5.29 0.74 0.86
N GLU A 66 -6.06 1.60 0.19
CA GLU A 66 -6.84 1.27 -1.01
C GLU A 66 -5.97 1.35 -2.28
N PRO A 67 -6.39 0.76 -3.42
CA PRO A 67 -5.62 0.73 -4.66
C PRO A 67 -5.01 2.06 -5.10
N ASN A 68 -5.78 3.15 -5.03
CA ASN A 68 -5.32 4.49 -5.41
C ASN A 68 -4.18 4.99 -4.51
N GLU A 69 -4.20 4.63 -3.23
CA GLU A 69 -3.18 5.01 -2.27
C GLU A 69 -1.91 4.18 -2.42
N ILE A 70 -2.04 2.92 -2.83
CA ILE A 70 -0.90 2.08 -3.18
C ILE A 70 -0.24 2.62 -4.45
N GLU A 71 -1.01 3.12 -5.42
CA GLU A 71 -0.47 3.79 -6.60
C GLU A 71 0.33 5.06 -6.24
N GLU A 72 -0.13 5.86 -5.27
CA GLU A 72 0.66 7.00 -4.74
C GLU A 72 2.03 6.54 -4.19
N LEU A 73 2.07 5.40 -3.49
CA LEU A 73 3.32 4.81 -3.03
C LEU A 73 4.21 4.39 -4.21
N VAL A 74 3.65 3.78 -5.27
CA VAL A 74 4.41 3.44 -6.48
C VAL A 74 5.00 4.68 -7.14
N VAL A 75 4.23 5.76 -7.25
CA VAL A 75 4.71 7.05 -7.78
C VAL A 75 5.85 7.60 -6.93
N ARG A 76 5.70 7.62 -5.60
CA ARG A 76 6.77 8.05 -4.68
C ARG A 76 8.03 7.19 -4.84
N MET A 77 7.88 5.87 -4.86
CA MET A 77 8.99 4.92 -5.00
C MET A 77 9.78 5.15 -6.30
N ARG A 78 9.09 5.35 -7.42
CA ARG A 78 9.73 5.63 -8.72
C ARG A 78 10.46 6.97 -8.72
N ARG A 79 9.88 7.99 -8.07
CA ARG A 79 10.50 9.31 -7.94
C ARG A 79 11.79 9.29 -7.14
N GLU A 80 11.88 8.46 -6.10
CA GLU A 80 13.05 8.34 -5.23
C GLU A 80 14.14 7.40 -5.78
N ALA A 81 13.82 6.59 -6.81
CA ALA A 81 14.78 5.70 -7.47
C ALA A 81 15.56 6.38 -8.61
N ASN A 82 15.12 7.56 -9.04
CA ASN A 82 15.75 8.43 -10.04
C ASN A 82 16.45 9.61 -9.35
#